data_AF-A0A3Q4G4K2-F1
#
_entry.id   AF-A0A3Q4G4K2-F1
#
_cell.length_a   1.000
_cell.length_b   1.000
_cell.length_c   1.000
_cell.angle_alpha   90.00
_cell.angle_beta   90.00
_cell.angle_gamma   90.00
#
_symmetry.space_group_name_H-M   'P 1'
#
loop_
_entity.id
_entity.type
_entity.pdbx_description
1 polymer ?
#
loop_
_entity_poly.entity_id
_entity_poly.type
_entity_poly.pdbx_seq_one_letter_code
_entity_poly.pdbx_strand_id
1 'polypeptide(L)' 'PSTSAGSSCSGSLNADDRRRSGEMTECNTTVPARCGMTVRDSLKKALMMRGLIPECCAVYRIQDG' A
#
# COMPACT_ATOMS: atom_id res chain seq x y z
N PRO A 1 -3.98 -24.39 3.10
CA PRO A 1 -4.46 -23.23 3.86
C PRO A 1 -4.78 -22.05 2.92
N SER A 2 -6.04 -21.94 2.53
CA SER A 2 -6.60 -20.84 1.73
C SER A 2 -7.17 -19.78 2.68
N THR A 3 -6.56 -18.59 2.72
CA THR A 3 -7.08 -17.45 3.48
C THR A 3 -7.90 -16.56 2.55
N SER A 4 -9.16 -16.38 2.91
CA SER A 4 -10.21 -15.63 2.21
C SER A 4 -9.82 -14.18 1.88
N ALA A 5 -10.06 -13.76 0.64
CA ALA A 5 -9.94 -12.36 0.20
C ALA A 5 -11.33 -11.71 0.20
N GLY A 6 -11.61 -10.89 1.20
CA GLY A 6 -12.73 -9.94 1.20
C GLY A 6 -12.20 -8.54 0.96
N SER A 7 -12.51 -7.96 -0.19
CA SER A 7 -12.27 -6.53 -0.46
C SER A 7 -13.53 -5.75 -0.12
N SER A 8 -13.55 -5.06 1.01
CA SER A 8 -14.57 -4.05 1.31
C SER A 8 -13.89 -2.69 1.40
N CYS A 9 -13.57 -2.10 0.25
CA CYS A 9 -13.39 -0.66 0.13
C CYS A 9 -14.70 -0.07 -0.41
N SER A 10 -15.65 0.18 0.49
CA SER A 10 -16.82 1.00 0.19
C SER A 10 -16.36 2.45 0.04
N GLY A 11 -16.11 2.87 -1.20
CA GLY A 11 -15.80 4.26 -1.50
C GLY A 11 -15.01 4.40 -2.80
N SER A 12 -15.72 4.76 -3.87
CA SER A 12 -15.12 5.39 -5.05
C SER A 12 -14.58 6.76 -4.65
N LEU A 13 -13.45 6.79 -3.93
CA LEU A 13 -12.76 8.02 -3.58
C LEU A 13 -11.96 8.43 -4.81
N ASN A 14 -12.56 9.32 -5.59
CA ASN A 14 -11.87 10.10 -6.62
C ASN A 14 -10.58 10.67 -6.01
N ALA A 15 -9.48 10.58 -6.76
CA ALA A 15 -8.11 10.88 -6.31
C ALA A 15 -7.90 12.32 -5.78
N ASP A 16 -8.87 13.21 -5.95
CA ASP A 16 -8.82 14.62 -5.54
C ASP A 16 -9.24 14.90 -4.09
N ASP A 17 -9.95 14.01 -3.39
CA ASP A 17 -10.53 14.34 -2.07
C ASP A 17 -9.63 14.03 -0.86
N ARG A 18 -8.41 13.53 -1.07
CA ARG A 18 -7.57 12.97 0.03
C ARG A 18 -6.75 13.99 0.83
N ARG A 19 -6.98 15.30 0.66
CA ARG A 19 -6.13 16.37 1.25
C ARG A 19 -6.76 17.16 2.40
N ARG A 20 -7.96 16.80 2.90
CA ARG A 20 -8.70 17.66 3.86
C ARG A 20 -8.79 17.17 5.30
N SER A 21 -8.53 15.91 5.61
CA SER A 21 -8.49 15.46 7.01
C SER A 21 -7.08 14.97 7.32
N GLY A 22 -6.45 15.50 8.37
CA GLY A 22 -5.16 15.02 8.90
C GLY A 22 -5.24 13.61 9.52
N GLU A 23 -6.12 12.77 9.00
CA GLU A 23 -6.27 11.36 9.31
C GLU A 23 -5.38 10.61 8.33
N MET A 24 -4.16 10.27 8.78
CA MET A 24 -3.32 9.35 8.00
C MET A 24 -4.07 8.02 7.92
N THR A 25 -4.78 7.80 6.81
CA THR A 25 -5.50 6.54 6.58
C THR A 25 -4.47 5.42 6.61
N GLU A 26 -4.46 4.60 7.67
CA GLU A 26 -3.59 3.43 7.77
C GLU A 26 -4.00 2.43 6.70
N CYS A 27 -3.30 2.48 5.57
CA CYS A 27 -3.58 1.60 4.44
C CYS A 27 -2.58 0.44 4.46
N ASN A 28 -2.96 -0.70 5.03
CA ASN A 28 -2.13 -1.90 4.96
C ASN A 28 -2.17 -2.51 3.54
N THR A 29 -1.09 -3.18 3.13
CA THR A 29 -1.04 -3.93 1.87
C THR A 29 -0.06 -5.09 2.01
N THR A 30 -0.56 -6.30 1.86
CA THR A 30 0.26 -7.51 1.83
C THR A 30 0.62 -7.84 0.39
N VAL A 31 1.89 -8.13 0.14
CA VAL A 31 2.41 -8.50 -1.18
C VAL A 31 3.12 -9.85 -1.08
N PRO A 32 3.00 -10.74 -2.08
CA PRO A 32 3.70 -12.01 -2.08
C PRO A 32 5.21 -11.76 -2.27
N ALA A 33 6.03 -12.34 -1.40
CA ALA A 33 7.47 -12.36 -1.59
C ALA A 33 7.84 -13.37 -2.69
N ARG A 34 8.51 -12.89 -3.74
CA ARG A 34 9.00 -13.74 -4.84
C ARG A 34 10.49 -13.49 -5.05
N CYS A 35 11.24 -14.56 -5.31
CA CYS A 35 12.66 -14.45 -5.63
C CYS A 35 12.87 -13.59 -6.89
N GLY A 36 13.88 -12.72 -6.87
CA GLY A 36 14.21 -11.84 -8.00
C GLY A 36 13.34 -10.57 -8.10
N MET A 37 12.40 -10.34 -7.19
CA MET A 37 11.67 -9.07 -7.10
C MET A 37 12.23 -8.18 -5.99
N THR A 38 12.33 -6.88 -6.26
CA THR A 38 12.68 -5.90 -5.22
C THR A 38 11.44 -5.49 -4.41
N VAL A 39 11.65 -4.92 -3.22
CA VAL A 39 10.56 -4.34 -2.41
C VAL A 39 9.88 -3.20 -3.17
N ARG A 40 10.66 -2.41 -3.94
CA ARG A 40 10.15 -1.34 -4.80
C ARG A 40 9.18 -1.88 -5.85
N ASP A 41 9.54 -2.96 -6.55
CA ASP A 41 8.68 -3.59 -7.55
C ASP A 41 7.39 -4.14 -6.92
N SER A 42 7.52 -4.72 -5.74
CA SER A 42 6.39 -5.29 -4.99
C SER A 42 5.39 -4.21 -4.56
N LEU A 43 5.88 -3.02 -4.18
CA LEU A 43 5.06 -1.90 -3.75
C LEU A 43 4.59 -0.99 -4.90
N LYS A 44 5.17 -1.10 -6.10
CA LYS A 44 4.88 -0.21 -7.25
C LYS A 44 3.39 -0.04 -7.52
N LYS A 45 2.64 -1.15 -7.59
CA LYS A 45 1.19 -1.11 -7.82
C LYS A 45 0.44 -0.41 -6.67
N ALA A 46 0.84 -0.70 -5.44
CA ALA A 46 0.22 -0.13 -4.25
C ALA A 46 0.47 1.39 -4.13
N LEU A 47 1.65 1.85 -4.53
CA LEU A 47 2.01 3.27 -4.59
C LEU A 47 1.25 3.98 -5.73
N MET A 48 1.17 3.37 -6.92
CA MET A 48 0.43 3.90 -8.06
C MET A 48 -1.06 4.10 -7.76
N MET A 49 -1.73 3.12 -7.13
CA MET A 49 -3.13 3.26 -6.73
C MET A 49 -3.36 4.35 -5.68
N ARG A 50 -2.31 4.76 -4.97
CA ARG A 50 -2.34 5.84 -3.97
C ARG A 50 -1.83 7.18 -4.52
N GLY A 51 -1.37 7.23 -5.77
CA GLY A 51 -0.76 8.43 -6.36
C GLY A 51 0.59 8.81 -5.75
N LEU A 52 1.27 7.87 -5.12
CA LEU A 52 2.58 8.09 -4.47
C LEU A 52 3.72 7.71 -5.41
N ILE A 53 4.77 8.53 -5.43
CA ILE A 53 6.02 8.19 -6.13
C ILE A 53 7.03 7.55 -5.17
N PRO A 54 7.83 6.56 -5.62
CA PRO A 54 8.81 5.88 -4.76
C PRO A 54 9.84 6.84 -4.15
N GLU A 55 10.21 7.90 -4.88
CA GLU A 55 11.21 8.88 -4.42
C GLU A 55 10.71 9.75 -3.25
N CYS A 56 9.39 9.77 -3.00
CA CYS A 56 8.79 10.43 -1.83
C CYS A 56 8.46 9.45 -0.70
N CYS A 57 8.76 8.16 -0.85
CA CYS A 57 8.39 7.12 0.11
C CYS A 57 9.65 6.47 0.71
N ALA A 58 9.74 6.43 2.03
CA ALA A 58 10.78 5.68 2.73
C ALA A 58 10.25 4.30 3.14
N VAL A 59 11.08 3.27 3.02
CA VAL A 59 10.74 1.89 3.39
C VAL A 59 11.60 1.48 4.58
N TYR A 60 10.96 0.96 5.62
CA TYR A 60 11.62 0.46 6.82
C TYR A 60 11.21 -0.99 7.07
N ARG A 61 12.15 -1.76 7.62
CA ARG A 61 11.86 -3.10 8.14
C ARG A 61 11.46 -2.97 9.61
N ILE A 62 10.40 -3.65 10.00
CA ILE A 62 10.06 -3.82 11.41
C ILE A 62 10.83 -5.06 11.87
N GLN A 63 11.66 -4.93 12.91
CA GLN A 63 12.23 -6.06 13.62
C GLN A 63 11.29 -6.36 14.79
N ASP A 64 10.46 -7.39 14.66
CA ASP A 64 9.86 -8.03 15.83
C ASP A 64 11.00 -8.73 16.59
N GLY A 65 11.13 -8.42 17.88
CA GLY A 65 12.23 -8.89 18.75
C GLY A 65 12.05 -10.33 19.20
#